data_AF-A0A149RXY2-F1
#
_entry.id   AF-A0A149RXY2-F1
#
_cell.length_a   1.000
_cell.length_b   1.000
_cell.length_c   1.000
_cell.angle_alpha   90.00
_cell.angle_beta   90.00
_cell.angle_gamma   90.00
#
_symmetry.space_group_name_H-M   'P 1'
#
loop_
_entity.id
_entity.type
_entity.pdbx_description
1 polymer ?
#
loop_
_entity_poly.entity_id
_entity_poly.type
_entity_poly.pdbx_seq_one_letter_code
_entity_poly.pdbx_strand_id
1 'polypeptide(L)' 'MGQTLSARPISAEESAQRRRAVEEARAANYRQGYVHDPVLEEANERYIRGVISLEDLRREMRDAIRAGR' A
#
# COMPACT_ATOMS: atom_id res chain seq x y z
N MET A 1 0.56 18.75 -17.44
CA MET A 1 1.44 18.85 -16.26
C MET A 1 1.37 17.52 -15.51
N GLY A 2 2.03 16.48 -16.03
CA GLY A 2 2.13 15.19 -15.34
C GLY A 2 3.30 15.26 -14.38
N GLN A 3 3.05 15.34 -13.08
CA GLN A 3 4.10 15.32 -12.07
C GLN A 3 4.74 13.94 -12.14
N THR A 4 5.94 13.86 -12.72
CA THR A 4 6.75 12.65 -12.74
C THR A 4 6.99 12.25 -11.28
N LEU A 5 6.41 11.11 -10.87
CA LEU A 5 6.55 10.53 -9.54
C LEU A 5 8.03 10.20 -9.31
N SER A 6 8.79 11.16 -8.81
CA SER A 6 10.15 10.94 -8.35
C SER A 6 10.04 10.22 -7.02
N ALA A 7 9.95 8.89 -7.08
CA ALA A 7 10.08 8.03 -5.91
C ALA A 7 11.49 8.25 -5.34
N ARG A 8 11.61 9.19 -4.38
CA ARG A 8 12.83 9.30 -3.60
C ARG A 8 12.99 7.97 -2.86
N PRO A 9 14.17 7.33 -2.96
CA PRO A 9 14.41 6.10 -2.21
C PRO A 9 14.23 6.40 -0.72
N ILE A 10 13.37 5.61 -0.07
CA ILE A 10 13.08 5.76 1.34
C ILE A 10 14.13 5.02 2.18
N SER A 11 14.33 5.48 3.41
CA SER A 11 15.25 4.85 4.35
C SER A 11 14.84 3.41 4.69
N ALA A 12 15.79 2.57 5.07
CA ALA A 12 15.48 1.22 5.58
C ALA A 12 14.58 1.28 6.82
N GLU A 13 14.79 2.26 7.70
CA GLU A 13 13.95 2.50 8.87
C GLU A 13 12.50 2.85 8.48
N GLU A 14 12.32 3.71 7.46
CA GLU A 14 10.98 4.05 6.97
C GLU A 14 10.30 2.84 6.35
N SER A 15 11.01 2.04 5.55
CA SER A 15 10.48 0.79 4.99
C SER A 15 10.04 -0.19 6.08
N ALA A 16 10.83 -0.33 7.16
CA ALA A 16 10.46 -1.17 8.30
C ALA A 16 9.21 -0.63 9.04
N GLN A 17 9.11 0.68 9.24
CA GLN A 17 7.91 1.31 9.83
C GLN A 17 6.67 1.08 8.96
N ARG A 18 6.79 1.25 7.63
CA ARG A 18 5.70 0.98 6.69
C ARG A 18 5.28 -0.49 6.71
N ARG A 19 6.24 -1.41 6.75
CA ARG A 19 5.98 -2.86 6.82
C ARG A 19 5.19 -3.20 8.07
N ARG A 20 5.65 -2.72 9.22
CA ARG A 20 4.96 -2.92 10.50
C ARG A 20 3.51 -2.41 10.43
N ALA A 21 3.29 -1.21 9.91
CA ALA A 21 1.95 -0.64 9.78
C ALA A 21 1.03 -1.48 8.87
N VAL A 22 1.55 -2.00 7.75
CA VAL A 22 0.81 -2.90 6.85
C VAL A 22 0.48 -4.22 7.54
N GLU A 23 1.41 -4.81 8.28
CA GLU A 23 1.20 -6.05 9.01
C GLU A 23 0.19 -5.90 10.14
N GLU A 24 0.24 -4.80 10.90
CA GLU A 24 -0.76 -4.49 11.94
C GLU A 24 -2.17 -4.32 11.34
N ALA A 25 -2.28 -3.58 10.22
CA ALA A 25 -3.54 -3.43 9.50
C ALA A 25 -4.06 -4.78 8.96
N ARG A 26 -3.17 -5.60 8.38
CA ARG A 26 -3.51 -6.95 7.90
C ARG A 26 -4.03 -7.82 9.03
N ALA A 27 -3.37 -7.83 10.18
CA ALA A 27 -3.80 -8.62 11.33
C ALA A 27 -5.17 -8.16 11.85
N ALA A 28 -5.44 -6.85 11.88
CA ALA A 28 -6.74 -6.30 12.26
C ALA A 28 -7.84 -6.66 11.24
N ASN A 29 -7.53 -6.63 9.95
CA ASN A 29 -8.47 -6.98 8.88
C ASN A 29 -8.77 -8.50 8.87
N TYR A 30 -7.76 -9.34 9.09
CA TYR A 30 -7.93 -10.79 9.15
C TYR A 30 -8.90 -11.21 10.27
N ARG A 31 -8.82 -10.53 11.43
CA ARG A 31 -9.78 -10.72 12.53
C ARG A 31 -11.23 -10.34 12.18
N GLN A 32 -11.42 -9.54 11.12
CA GLN A 32 -12.71 -9.12 10.59
C GLN A 32 -13.14 -9.92 9.36
N GLY A 33 -12.46 -11.02 9.04
CA GLY A 33 -12.81 -11.90 7.92
C GLY A 33 -12.23 -11.49 6.57
N TYR A 34 -11.28 -10.54 6.54
CA TYR A 34 -10.54 -10.23 5.31
C TYR A 34 -9.76 -11.45 4.83
N VAL A 35 -10.00 -11.83 3.58
CA VAL A 35 -9.21 -12.81 2.84
C VAL A 35 -8.31 -12.04 1.87
N HIS A 36 -7.04 -12.40 1.86
CA HIS A 36 -6.00 -11.85 1.00
C HIS A 36 -6.48 -11.40 -0.39
N ASP A 37 -6.47 -10.09 -0.63
CA ASP A 37 -6.67 -9.47 -1.93
C ASP A 37 -5.30 -9.21 -2.62
N PRO A 38 -5.04 -9.80 -3.80
CA PRO A 38 -3.75 -9.66 -4.47
C PRO A 38 -3.46 -8.22 -4.92
N VAL A 39 -4.48 -7.41 -5.21
CA VAL A 39 -4.29 -6.01 -5.65
C VAL A 39 -3.78 -5.16 -4.48
N LEU A 40 -4.39 -5.29 -3.31
CA LEU A 40 -3.98 -4.62 -2.08
C LEU A 40 -2.60 -5.11 -1.62
N GLU A 41 -2.29 -6.39 -1.77
CA GLU A 41 -0.97 -6.92 -1.42
C GLU A 41 0.16 -6.33 -2.26
N GLU A 42 0.00 -6.30 -3.58
CA GLU A 42 1.01 -5.74 -4.47
C GLU A 42 1.21 -4.24 -4.20
N ALA A 43 0.12 -3.50 -3.99
CA ALA A 43 0.19 -2.07 -3.69
C ALA A 43 0.87 -1.81 -2.34
N ASN A 44 0.61 -2.64 -1.32
CA ASN A 44 1.31 -2.57 -0.04
C ASN A 44 2.81 -2.84 -0.18
N GLU A 45 3.23 -3.83 -0.97
CA GLU A 45 4.65 -4.10 -1.23
C GLU A 45 5.33 -2.91 -1.90
N ARG A 46 4.68 -2.29 -2.89
CA ARG A 46 5.17 -1.06 -3.54
C ARG A 46 5.28 0.09 -2.54
N TYR A 47 4.31 0.25 -1.64
CA TYR A 47 4.35 1.25 -0.59
C TYR A 47 5.48 1.01 0.41
N ILE A 48 5.68 -0.23 0.88
CA ILE A 48 6.76 -0.62 1.80
C ILE A 48 8.14 -0.34 1.20
N ARG A 49 8.30 -0.51 -0.12
CA ARG A 49 9.55 -0.23 -0.82
C ARG A 49 9.75 1.24 -1.18
N GLY A 50 8.77 2.10 -0.90
CA GLY A 50 8.79 3.52 -1.26
C GLY A 50 8.59 3.79 -2.76
N VAL A 51 8.13 2.79 -3.53
CA VAL A 51 7.82 2.93 -4.96
C VAL A 51 6.60 3.83 -5.15
N ILE A 52 5.65 3.78 -4.20
CA ILE A 52 4.46 4.63 -4.19
C ILE A 52 4.31 5.34 -2.84
N SER A 53 3.63 6.48 -2.83
CA SER A 53 3.24 7.16 -1.60
C SER A 53 1.99 6.53 -0.97
N LEU A 54 1.65 6.93 0.26
CA LEU A 54 0.40 6.53 0.89
C LEU A 54 -0.83 7.07 0.12
N GLU A 55 -0.71 8.25 -0.49
CA GLU A 55 -1.80 8.84 -1.28
C GLU A 55 -2.05 8.06 -2.57
N ASP A 56 -0.98 7.57 -3.20
CA ASP A 56 -1.05 6.67 -4.35
C ASP A 56 -1.72 5.36 -3.99
N LEU A 57 -1.29 4.72 -2.90
CA LEU A 57 -1.92 3.49 -2.37
C LEU A 57 -3.43 3.70 -2.17
N ARG A 58 -3.82 4.78 -1.49
CA ARG A 58 -5.23 5.11 -1.26
C ARG A 58 -6.00 5.35 -2.55
N ARG A 59 -5.37 5.97 -3.56
CA ARG A 59 -5.99 6.20 -4.87
C ARG A 59 -6.22 4.87 -5.59
N GLU A 60 -5.21 4.00 -5.65
CA GLU A 60 -5.31 2.69 -6.29
C GLU A 60 -6.43 1.84 -5.66
N MET A 61 -6.56 1.84 -4.33
CA MET A 61 -7.64 1.11 -3.66
C MET A 61 -9.03 1.67 -3.98
N ARG A 62 -9.18 3.00 -4.06
CA ARG A 62 -10.45 3.60 -4.49
C ARG A 62 -10.80 3.23 -5.93
N ASP A 63 -9.80 3.18 -6.81
CA ASP A 63 -9.99 2.78 -8.20
C ASP A 63 -10.35 1.28 -8.31
N ALA A 64 -9.70 0.41 -7.55
CA ALA A 64 -10.01 -1.02 -7.50
C ALA A 64 -11.46 -1.26 -7.08
N ILE A 65 -11.91 -0.60 -6.00
CA ILE A 65 -13.30 -0.68 -5.52
C ILE A 65 -14.28 -0.18 -6.59
N ARG A 66 -13.98 0.94 -7.26
CA ARG A 66 -14.82 1.47 -8.35
C ARG A 66 -14.87 0.53 -9.55
N ALA A 67 -13.80 -0.20 -9.81
CA ALA A 67 -13.71 -1.19 -10.87
C ALA A 67 -14.35 -2.54 -10.49
N GLY A 68 -14.86 -2.70 -9.27
CA GLY A 68 -15.47 -3.94 -8.78
C GLY A 68 -14.46 -5.08 -8.62
N ARG A 69 -13.19 -4.75 -8.33
CA ARG A 69 -12.16 -5.72 -7.97
C ARG A 69 -12.07 -5.89 -6.46
#